data_AF-A0A075MRR5-F1
#
_entry.id   AF-A0A075MRR5-F1
#
_cell.length_a   1.000
_cell.length_b   1.000
_cell.length_c   1.000
_cell.angle_alpha   90.00
_cell.angle_beta   90.00
_cell.angle_gamma   90.00
#
_symmetry.space_group_name_H-M   'P 1'
#
loop_
_entity.id
_entity.type
_entity.pdbx_description
1 polymer ?
#
loop_
_entity_poly.entity_id
_entity_poly.type
_entity_poly.pdbx_seq_one_letter_code
_entity_poly.pdbx_strand_id
1 'polypeptide(L)' 'MSISDAGDCKKIEEALKKALNTFDESAVRVLFYHLAEKYRIRFEPPCSSVEEIEAALFDIAGPASDLVISRMRSFLH' A
#
# COMPACT_ATOMS: atom_id res chain seq x y z
N MET A 1 9.18 -23.50 -1.32
CA MET A 1 8.82 -22.16 -1.86
C MET A 1 7.73 -22.38 -2.89
N SER A 2 6.50 -21.87 -2.81
CA SER A 2 5.95 -20.82 -1.95
C SER A 2 4.42 -20.92 -1.98
N ILE A 3 3.79 -21.38 -0.90
CA ILE A 3 2.36 -21.06 -0.59
C ILE A 3 2.30 -19.72 0.18
N SER A 4 3.47 -19.13 0.44
CA SER A 4 3.70 -17.94 1.27
C SER A 4 3.40 -16.61 0.58
N ASP A 5 3.41 -16.53 -0.75
CA ASP A 5 3.45 -15.20 -1.40
C ASP A 5 2.05 -14.54 -1.47
N ALA A 6 1.00 -15.29 -1.80
CA ALA A 6 -0.36 -14.73 -1.90
C ALA A 6 -0.93 -14.24 -0.54
N GLY A 7 -0.58 -14.95 0.54
CA GLY A 7 -1.00 -14.60 1.89
C GLY A 7 -0.39 -13.27 2.36
N ASP A 8 0.86 -13.00 1.96
CA ASP A 8 1.56 -11.79 2.35
C ASP A 8 1.17 -10.60 1.47
N CYS A 9 0.94 -10.79 0.16
CA CYS A 9 0.42 -9.75 -0.72
C CYS A 9 -0.91 -9.16 -0.20
N LYS A 10 -1.84 -10.04 0.21
CA LYS A 10 -3.14 -9.62 0.74
C LYS A 10 -3.01 -8.91 2.10
N LYS A 11 -2.08 -9.32 2.96
CA LYS A 11 -1.81 -8.61 4.22
C LYS A 11 -1.31 -7.19 3.98
N ILE A 12 -0.44 -6.99 3.00
CA ILE A 12 0.05 -5.66 2.63
C ILE A 12 -1.09 -4.77 2.13
N GLU A 13 -1.97 -5.31 1.28
CA GLU A 13 -3.15 -4.59 0.79
C GLU A 13 -4.08 -4.17 1.94
N GLU A 14 -4.40 -5.10 2.84
CA GLU A 14 -5.27 -4.83 3.98
C GLU A 14 -4.63 -3.86 4.98
N ALA A 15 -3.33 -3.95 5.20
CA ALA A 15 -2.60 -3.00 6.04
C ALA A 15 -2.66 -1.58 5.45
N LEU A 16 -2.49 -1.42 4.14
CA LEU A 16 -2.61 -0.13 3.47
C LEU A 16 -4.04 0.42 3.54
N LYS A 17 -5.05 -0.40 3.24
CA LYS A 17 -6.46 -0.02 3.36
C LYS A 17 -6.82 0.42 4.78
N LYS A 18 -6.34 -0.29 5.80
CA LYS A 18 -6.53 0.09 7.21
C LYS A 18 -5.83 1.40 7.55
N ALA A 19 -4.60 1.61 7.08
CA ALA A 19 -3.88 2.87 7.30
C ALA A 19 -4.60 4.09 6.70
N LEU A 20 -5.32 3.85 5.59
CA LEU A 20 -6.09 4.84 4.85
C LEU A 20 -7.56 4.98 5.29
N ASN A 21 -8.03 4.22 6.28
CA ASN A 21 -9.46 4.17 6.63
C ASN A 21 -10.02 5.50 7.20
N THR A 22 -9.14 6.42 7.62
CA THR A 22 -9.52 7.75 8.10
C THR A 22 -9.68 8.78 6.97
N PHE A 23 -9.33 8.42 5.74
CA PHE A 23 -9.43 9.27 4.57
C PHE A 23 -10.75 9.07 3.84
N ASP A 24 -11.13 10.07 3.05
CA ASP A 24 -12.31 9.97 2.19
C ASP A 24 -12.18 8.82 1.18
N GLU A 25 -13.23 8.02 1.03
CA GLU A 25 -13.22 6.82 0.18
C GLU A 25 -12.88 7.15 -1.28
N SER A 26 -13.32 8.30 -1.80
CA SER A 26 -13.03 8.71 -3.16
C SER A 26 -11.53 9.03 -3.35
N ALA A 27 -10.92 9.67 -2.35
CA ALA A 27 -9.48 9.93 -2.34
C ALA A 27 -8.67 8.64 -2.26
N VAL A 28 -9.11 7.69 -1.42
CA VAL A 28 -8.49 6.36 -1.33
C VAL A 28 -8.58 5.62 -2.67
N ARG A 29 -9.74 5.62 -3.33
CA ARG A 29 -9.90 4.99 -4.65
C ARG A 29 -8.97 5.60 -5.70
N VAL A 30 -8.84 6.93 -5.74
CA VAL A 30 -7.92 7.62 -6.66
C VAL A 30 -6.47 7.26 -6.36
N LEU A 31 -6.09 7.17 -5.08
CA LEU A 31 -4.75 6.72 -4.68
C LEU A 31 -4.46 5.31 -5.19
N PHE A 32 -5.35 4.34 -4.96
CA PHE A 32 -5.17 2.97 -5.44
C PHE A 32 -5.06 2.90 -6.97
N TYR A 33 -5.84 3.70 -7.70
CA TYR A 33 -5.72 3.82 -9.15
C TYR A 33 -4.34 4.34 -9.55
N HIS A 34 -3.84 5.39 -8.91
CA HIS A 34 -2.49 5.91 -9.19
C HIS A 34 -1.38 4.90 -8.87
N LEU A 35 -1.47 4.22 -7.73
CA LEU A 35 -0.53 3.17 -7.33
C LEU A 35 -0.46 2.07 -8.40
N ALA A 36 -1.62 1.61 -8.90
CA ALA A 36 -1.68 0.60 -9.96
C ALA A 36 -1.16 1.11 -11.32
N GLU A 37 -1.67 2.23 -11.81
CA GLU A 37 -1.41 2.67 -13.19
C GLU A 37 -0.05 3.35 -13.36
N LYS A 38 0.32 4.23 -12.43
CA LYS A 38 1.54 5.05 -12.54
C LYS A 38 2.75 4.34 -11.94
N TYR A 39 2.57 3.71 -10.78
CA TYR A 39 3.67 3.08 -10.02
C TYR A 39 3.74 1.56 -10.20
N ARG A 40 2.76 0.96 -10.91
CA ARG A 40 2.70 -0.49 -11.15
C ARG A 40 2.68 -1.32 -9.87
N ILE A 41 2.14 -0.75 -8.78
CA ILE A 41 1.98 -1.46 -7.51
C ILE A 41 0.94 -2.56 -7.68
N ARG A 42 1.31 -3.77 -7.27
CA ARG A 42 0.44 -4.95 -7.29
C ARG A 42 0.27 -5.52 -5.90
N PHE A 43 -0.97 -5.86 -5.55
CA PHE A 43 -1.32 -6.57 -4.32
C PHE A 43 -1.65 -8.05 -4.56
N GLU A 44 -1.30 -8.55 -5.75
CA GLU A 44 -1.45 -9.95 -6.16
C GLU A 44 -0.08 -10.49 -6.63
N PRO A 45 0.21 -11.79 -6.47
CA PRO A 45 1.49 -12.36 -6.88
C PRO A 45 1.78 -12.19 -8.39
N PRO A 46 3.00 -11.77 -8.76
CA PRO A 46 4.04 -11.22 -7.91
C PRO A 46 3.66 -9.81 -7.43
N CYS A 47 3.52 -9.62 -6.11
CA CYS A 47 3.15 -8.34 -5.54
C CYS A 47 4.37 -7.45 -5.33
N SER A 48 4.09 -6.16 -5.24
CA SER A 48 5.10 -5.17 -4.88
C SER A 48 5.48 -5.31 -3.41
N SER A 49 6.75 -5.05 -3.16
CA SER A 49 7.32 -4.94 -1.82
C SER A 49 6.74 -3.75 -1.05
N VAL A 50 6.90 -3.78 0.28
CA VAL A 50 6.51 -2.67 1.14
C VAL A 50 7.30 -1.41 0.78
N GLU A 51 8.58 -1.57 0.47
CA GLU A 51 9.49 -0.49 0.08
C GLU A 51 9.04 0.21 -1.22
N GLU A 52 8.56 -0.55 -2.20
CA GLU A 52 8.01 0.02 -3.45
C GLU A 52 6.73 0.82 -3.18
N ILE A 53 5.87 0.34 -2.28
CA ILE A 53 4.64 1.05 -1.89
C ILE A 53 4.99 2.35 -1.15
N GLU A 54 5.97 2.32 -0.24
CA GLU A 54 6.43 3.50 0.48
C GLU A 54 7.01 4.56 -0.44
N ALA A 55 7.86 4.16 -1.38
CA ALA A 55 8.42 5.07 -2.37
C ALA A 55 7.31 5.70 -3.24
N ALA A 56 6.31 4.91 -3.65
CA ALA A 56 5.18 5.42 -4.42
C ALA A 56 4.32 6.41 -3.60
N LEU A 57 4.03 6.09 -2.34
CA LEU A 57 3.27 6.98 -1.45
C LEU A 57 4.03 8.30 -1.21
N PHE A 58 5.34 8.24 -1.01
CA PHE A 58 6.18 9.42 -0.84
C PHE A 58 6.21 10.28 -2.12
N ASP A 59 6.28 9.69 -3.32
CA ASP A 59 6.22 10.46 -4.57
C ASP A 59 4.85 11.13 -4.79
N ILE A 60 3.76 10.53 -4.28
CA ILE A 60 2.39 11.09 -4.40
C ILE A 60 2.14 12.21 -3.38
N ALA A 61 2.50 12.01 -2.12
CA ALA A 61 2.09 12.87 -1.00
C ALA A 61 3.26 13.59 -0.31
N GLY A 62 4.49 13.35 -0.73
CA GLY A 62 5.69 13.86 -0.08
C GLY A 62 5.77 13.40 1.39
N PRO A 63 6.36 14.21 2.29
CA PRO A 63 6.48 13.88 3.71
C PRO A 63 5.14 13.60 4.42
N ALA A 64 4.01 14.01 3.86
CA ALA A 64 2.70 13.69 4.45
C ALA A 64 2.38 12.18 4.40
N SER A 65 3.06 11.40 3.55
CA SER A 65 2.89 9.94 3.50
C SER A 65 3.36 9.23 4.76
N ASP A 66 4.24 9.84 5.57
CA ASP A 66 4.88 9.19 6.73
C ASP A 66 3.86 8.65 7.73
N LEU A 67 2.74 9.34 7.91
CA LEU A 67 1.66 8.88 8.79
C LEU A 67 1.00 7.59 8.28
N VAL A 68 0.76 7.51 6.96
CA VAL A 68 0.17 6.32 6.32
C VAL A 68 1.15 5.16 6.39
N ILE A 69 2.43 5.41 6.08
CA ILE A 69 3.51 4.42 6.11
C ILE A 69 3.67 3.85 7.53
N SER A 70 3.75 4.72 8.54
CA SER A 70 3.88 4.32 9.95
C SER A 70 2.69 3.45 10.40
N ARG A 71 1.46 3.86 10.08
CA ARG A 71 0.25 3.08 10.38
C ARG A 71 0.24 1.74 9.65
N MET A 72 0.57 1.71 8.36
CA MET A 72 0.61 0.50 7.57
C MET A 72 1.58 -0.52 8.18
N ARG A 73 2.81 -0.11 8.52
CA ARG A 73 3.80 -0.97 9.18
C ARG A 73 3.30 -1.54 10.51
N SER A 74 2.56 -0.75 11.29
CA SER A 74 1.98 -1.22 12.57
C SER A 74 0.96 -2.34 12.40
N PHE A 75 0.35 -2.50 11.22
CA PHE A 75 -0.61 -3.58 10.92
C PHE A 75 0.04 -4.81 10.29
N LEU A 76 1.33 -4.74 9.94
CA LEU A 76 2.12 -5.85 9.41
C LEU A 76 2.90 -6.60 10.50
N HIS A 77 3.02 -6.03 11.69
CA HIS A 77 3.60 -6.62 12.90
C HIS A 77 2.52 -7.23 13.79
#